data_AF-K9XEQ9-F1
#
_entry.id   AF-K9XEQ9-F1
#
_cell.length_a   1.000
_cell.length_b   1.000
_cell.length_c   1.000
_cell.angle_alpha   90.00
_cell.angle_beta   90.00
_cell.angle_gamma   90.00
#
_symmetry.space_group_name_H-M   'P 1'
#
loop_
_entity.id
_entity.type
_entity.pdbx_description
1 polymer ?
#
loop_
_entity_poly.entity_id
_entity_poly.type
_entity_poly.pdbx_seq_one_letter_code
_entity_poly.pdbx_strand_id
1 'polypeptide(L)' 'MLLAKLPEAYSILDPLVDVLPIIPVFFLLLAFVWQAAIGFK' A
#
# COMPACT_ATOMS: atom_id res chain seq x y z
N MET A 1 18.14 1.62 -5.45
CA MET A 1 17.83 2.15 -4.10
C MET A 1 16.36 2.00 -3.69
N LEU A 2 15.48 1.39 -4.49
CA LEU A 2 14.05 1.29 -4.12
C LEU A 2 13.69 0.07 -3.23
N LEU A 3 14.54 -0.96 -3.19
CA LEU A 3 14.37 -2.16 -2.36
C LEU A 3 15.76 -2.53 -1.81
N ALA A 4 16.12 -1.95 -0.67
CA ALA A 4 17.26 -2.42 0.10
C ALA A 4 16.80 -3.66 0.90
N LYS A 5 17.67 -4.67 1.01
CA LYS A 5 17.38 -5.82 1.86
C LYS A 5 17.13 -5.37 3.29
N LEU A 6 16.09 -5.91 3.92
CA LEU A 6 15.87 -5.72 5.34
C LEU A 6 17.01 -6.35 6.15
N PRO A 7 17.28 -5.86 7.37
CA PRO A 7 18.11 -6.57 8.31
C PRO A 7 17.54 -7.98 8.58
N GLU A 8 18.41 -8.95 8.90
CA GLU A 8 18.04 -10.37 9.00
C GLU A 8 16.87 -10.63 9.96
N ALA A 9 16.81 -9.89 11.08
CA ALA A 9 15.72 -9.96 12.05
C ALA A 9 14.33 -9.61 11.48
N TYR A 10 14.27 -8.90 10.36
CA TYR A 10 13.03 -8.47 9.69
C TYR A 10 12.79 -9.14 8.34
N SER A 11 13.64 -10.10 7.94
CA SER A 11 13.52 -10.80 6.64
C SER A 11 12.17 -11.48 6.41
N ILE A 12 11.50 -11.93 7.47
CA ILE A 12 10.14 -12.51 7.40
C ILE A 12 9.12 -11.48 6.87
N LEU A 13 9.39 -10.18 7.03
CA LEU A 13 8.54 -9.09 6.56
C LEU A 13 8.90 -8.60 5.15
N ASP A 14 9.92 -9.16 4.49
CA ASP A 14 10.29 -8.80 3.10
C ASP A 14 9.04 -8.79 2.18
N PRO A 15 8.18 -9.83 2.18
CA PRO A 15 6.99 -9.83 1.32
C PRO A 15 5.97 -8.73 1.64
N LEU A 16 5.90 -8.28 2.91
CA LEU A 16 5.02 -7.18 3.30
C LEU A 16 5.58 -5.85 2.79
N VAL A 17 6.89 -5.63 2.95
CA VAL A 17 7.57 -4.40 2.52
C VAL A 17 7.50 -4.23 1.01
N ASP A 18 7.57 -5.32 0.25
CA ASP A 18 7.38 -5.31 -1.21
C ASP A 18 6.02 -4.75 -1.65
N VAL A 19 5.00 -4.85 -0.80
CA VAL A 19 3.64 -4.35 -1.08
C VAL A 19 3.45 -2.90 -0.64
N LEU A 20 4.17 -2.40 0.37
CA LEU A 20 3.99 -1.05 0.91
C LEU A 20 4.01 0.08 -0.15
N PRO A 21 4.85 0.05 -1.21
CA PRO A 21 4.84 1.08 -2.25
C PRO A 21 3.50 1.24 -2.99
N ILE A 22 2.60 0.25 -2.94
CA ILE A 22 1.29 0.33 -3.59
C ILE A 22 0.26 1.14 -2.79
N ILE A 23 0.50 1.40 -1.50
CA ILE A 23 -0.43 2.10 -0.58
C ILE A 23 -0.97 3.41 -1.15
N PRO A 24 -0.19 4.30 -1.81
CA PRO A 24 -0.72 5.52 -2.41
C PRO A 24 -1.83 5.27 -3.43
N VAL A 25 -1.73 4.18 -4.21
CA VAL A 25 -2.78 3.79 -5.17
C VAL A 25 -4.05 3.37 -4.43
N PHE A 26 -3.93 2.64 -3.31
CA PHE A 26 -5.10 2.30 -2.50
C PHE A 26 -5.81 3.52 -1.92
N PHE A 27 -5.10 4.58 -1.56
CA PHE A 27 -5.75 5.83 -1.14
C PHE A 27 -6.53 6.51 -2.28
N LEU A 28 -5.97 6.51 -3.50
CA LEU A 28 -6.70 6.99 -4.67
C LEU A 28 -7.98 6.17 -4.88
N LEU A 29 -7.88 4.84 -4.86
CA LEU A 29 -9.04 3.95 -5.02
C LEU A 29 -10.06 4.12 -3.89
N LEU A 30 -9.59 4.33 -2.66
CA LEU A 30 -10.44 4.58 -1.51
C LEU A 30 -11.28 5.85 -1.68
N ALA A 31 -10.74 6.90 -2.34
CA ALA A 31 -11.53 8.08 -2.65
C ALA A 31 -12.74 7.75 -3.54
N PHE A 32 -12.58 6.87 -4.53
CA PHE A 32 -13.68 6.40 -5.37
C PHE A 32 -14.65 5.50 -4.60
N VAL A 33 -14.16 4.63 -3.71
CA VAL A 33 -15.00 3.82 -2.82
C VAL A 33 -15.85 4.72 -1.92
N TRP A 34 -15.24 5.77 -1.36
CA TRP A 34 -15.95 6.74 -0.54
C TRP A 34 -17.01 7.50 -1.34
N GLN A 35 -16.65 8.00 -2.53
CA GLN A 35 -17.58 8.66 -3.42
C GLN A 35 -18.75 7.76 -3.81
N ALA A 36 -18.49 6.49 -4.15
CA ALA A 36 -19.53 5.52 -4.44
C ALA A 36 -20.45 5.27 -3.25
N ALA A 37 -19.92 5.22 -2.02
CA ALA A 37 -20.69 5.01 -0.80
C ALA A 37 -21.69 6.16 -0.52
N ILE A 38 -21.39 7.39 -0.95
CA ILE A 38 -22.28 8.54 -0.82
C ILE A 38 -23.08 8.85 -2.10
N GLY A 39 -22.94 8.01 -3.14
CA GLY A 39 -23.68 8.11 -4.39
C GLY A 39 -23.15 9.12 -5.40
N PHE A 40 -21.84 9.42 -5.36
CA PHE A 40 -21.19 10.40 -6.26
C PHE A 40 -21.90 11.77 -6.27
N LYS A 41 -22.23 12.27 -5.08
CA LYS A 41 -22.80 13.61 -4.89
C LYS A 41 -21.72 14.69 -4.87
#